data_AF-A0A7J6ITR6-F1
#
_entry.id   AF-A0A7J6ITR6-F1
#
_cell.length_a   1.000
_cell.length_b   1.000
_cell.length_c   1.000
_cell.angle_alpha   90.00
_cell.angle_beta   90.00
_cell.angle_gamma   90.00
#
_symmetry.space_group_name_H-M   'P 1'
#
loop_
_entity.id
_entity.type
_entity.pdbx_description
1 polymer ?
#
loop_
_entity_poly.entity_id
_entity_poly.type
_entity_poly.pdbx_seq_one_letter_code
_entity_poly.pdbx_strand_id
1 'polypeptide(L)'
;MAHKQTPHPPSPTPAPSVEISDQEWPKTQKKQDSIHEDVQRAPEDDGRQIDKLEVGTLLKSPADPILRQYGIKSVEYISYYEQRCYSVEPSDTATSLQLRSRDFADALMHKQQAITHMRLALTGSTPSDAVIVSTLLLIWVELLESGYRSWKYHLGGMRALLVSRTSAALRSDVEARGAGSTLHDATFWDFGAYFEEIYVSLQTFGSTLCRDKPDLSETFTDPGLYTILRRGEFRGWTGCPAELSHILCGFNSLLCPARAGNHQEDFAMRASQLFQRLEQFSCRQWAVDYPEPHYVSQRESLAHAYKCAIEIYGRRALAEQHSTELSHVAHAAVESLRCISPRDCHFKGCQWPAFVAGAEARDPSDRMAVKQILLDMHKLVRTRNVEQAIHMLERVWRQSELPNPKTWIEYVYDTGEELLLV
;
A
#
# COMPACT_ATOMS: atom_id res chain seq x y z
N MET A 1 43.04 -10.56 -61.06
CA MET A 1 43.23 -12.00 -60.76
C MET A 1 42.37 -12.34 -59.55
N ALA A 2 41.47 -13.33 -59.70
CA ALA A 2 40.58 -13.98 -58.72
C ALA A 2 39.56 -13.09 -57.97
N HIS A 3 38.27 -13.10 -58.35
CA HIS A 3 37.17 -13.97 -57.85
C HIS A 3 36.55 -13.43 -56.53
N LYS A 4 35.23 -13.24 -56.35
CA LYS A 4 34.01 -13.86 -56.91
C LYS A 4 32.82 -12.90 -56.73
N GLN A 5 31.88 -12.94 -57.66
CA GLN A 5 30.60 -12.22 -57.65
C GLN A 5 29.45 -13.24 -57.82
N THR A 6 28.29 -12.94 -57.21
CA THR A 6 26.90 -13.44 -57.47
C THR A 6 26.48 -14.83 -56.92
N PRO A 7 25.16 -15.16 -56.82
CA PRO A 7 23.91 -14.35 -56.72
C PRO A 7 22.86 -14.84 -55.68
N HIS A 8 21.80 -14.04 -55.50
CA HIS A 8 20.52 -14.35 -54.82
C HIS A 8 19.69 -15.50 -55.45
N PRO A 9 18.85 -16.19 -54.66
CA PRO A 9 17.67 -16.93 -55.14
C PRO A 9 16.31 -16.29 -54.72
N PRO A 10 15.18 -16.74 -55.30
CA PRO A 10 14.12 -15.85 -55.83
C PRO A 10 12.76 -15.92 -55.11
N SER A 11 11.87 -15.00 -55.52
CA SER A 11 10.45 -14.88 -55.11
C SER A 11 9.56 -16.03 -55.63
N PRO A 12 8.50 -16.42 -54.90
CA PRO A 12 7.60 -17.50 -55.32
C PRO A 12 6.38 -17.04 -56.13
N THR A 13 6.01 -17.86 -57.11
CA THR A 13 4.89 -17.75 -58.07
C THR A 13 3.63 -18.50 -57.56
N PRO A 14 2.38 -18.17 -58.00
CA PRO A 14 1.12 -18.67 -57.43
C PRO A 14 0.37 -19.70 -58.31
N ALA A 15 -0.59 -20.45 -57.71
CA ALA A 15 -1.78 -21.07 -58.33
C ALA A 15 -2.51 -22.01 -57.33
N PRO A 16 -3.76 -22.49 -57.56
CA PRO A 16 -4.91 -21.94 -58.30
C PRO A 16 -6.26 -22.01 -57.52
N SER A 17 -7.34 -21.47 -58.11
CA SER A 17 -8.73 -21.46 -57.61
C SER A 17 -9.59 -22.59 -58.21
N VAL A 18 -10.47 -23.23 -57.43
CA VAL A 18 -11.65 -24.01 -57.89
C VAL A 18 -12.81 -23.91 -56.87
N GLU A 19 -14.02 -24.04 -57.38
CA GLU A 19 -15.34 -23.50 -56.98
C GLU A 19 -16.07 -24.10 -55.76
N ILE A 20 -17.09 -23.35 -55.33
CA ILE A 20 -18.06 -23.60 -54.26
C ILE A 20 -19.22 -24.47 -54.79
N SER A 21 -19.69 -25.42 -53.96
CA SER A 21 -21.03 -26.03 -54.09
C SER A 21 -21.71 -26.02 -52.72
N ASP A 22 -22.90 -25.42 -52.67
CA ASP A 22 -23.84 -25.44 -51.55
C ASP A 22 -24.37 -26.86 -51.30
N GLN A 23 -24.51 -27.27 -50.03
CA GLN A 23 -25.60 -28.14 -49.61
C GLN A 23 -25.85 -28.15 -48.09
N GLU A 24 -27.14 -28.15 -47.77
CA GLU A 24 -27.79 -27.89 -46.48
C GLU A 24 -27.69 -29.03 -45.45
N TRP A 25 -27.86 -28.65 -44.18
CA TRP A 25 -27.97 -29.49 -42.97
C TRP A 25 -29.17 -30.47 -43.01
N PRO A 26 -29.13 -31.58 -42.23
CA PRO A 26 -30.18 -31.70 -41.22
C PRO A 26 -29.75 -32.24 -39.85
N LYS A 27 -30.56 -31.80 -38.88
CA LYS A 27 -30.57 -32.04 -37.42
C LYS A 27 -30.65 -33.54 -37.09
N THR A 28 -30.09 -33.99 -35.94
CA THR A 28 -30.85 -34.42 -34.74
C THR A 28 -30.01 -35.12 -33.65
N GLN A 29 -30.09 -34.56 -32.44
CA GLN A 29 -30.28 -35.17 -31.11
C GLN A 29 -29.76 -36.59 -30.72
N LYS A 30 -29.02 -36.54 -29.60
CA LYS A 30 -29.13 -37.30 -28.33
C LYS A 30 -28.27 -38.57 -28.08
N LYS A 31 -27.58 -38.45 -26.93
CA LYS A 31 -27.33 -39.41 -25.82
C LYS A 31 -26.04 -40.25 -25.83
N GLN A 32 -25.25 -40.01 -24.77
CA GLN A 32 -24.62 -40.95 -23.81
C GLN A 32 -23.99 -42.23 -24.41
N ASP A 33 -22.68 -42.48 -24.29
CA ASP A 33 -22.03 -42.89 -23.04
C ASP A 33 -20.50 -42.67 -22.99
N SER A 34 -20.04 -42.39 -21.76
CA SER A 34 -18.74 -42.63 -21.08
C SER A 34 -17.52 -43.15 -21.86
N ILE A 35 -16.35 -42.51 -21.67
CA ILE A 35 -15.20 -43.02 -20.88
C ILE A 35 -14.11 -41.93 -20.75
N HIS A 36 -13.53 -41.87 -19.55
CA HIS A 36 -12.54 -40.96 -18.96
C HIS A 36 -11.30 -40.61 -19.81
N GLU A 37 -10.89 -39.34 -19.76
CA GLU A 37 -9.50 -38.94 -19.55
C GLU A 37 -9.46 -37.60 -18.78
N ASP A 38 -8.92 -37.66 -17.56
CA ASP A 38 -8.79 -36.56 -16.61
C ASP A 38 -7.72 -35.56 -17.06
N VAL A 39 -8.14 -34.33 -17.39
CA VAL A 39 -7.28 -33.14 -17.32
C VAL A 39 -7.86 -32.26 -16.23
N GLN A 40 -7.30 -32.39 -15.03
CA GLN A 40 -7.65 -31.56 -13.88
C GLN A 40 -7.35 -30.09 -14.19
N ARG A 41 -8.42 -29.33 -14.41
CA ARG A 41 -8.41 -27.87 -14.41
C ARG A 41 -8.22 -27.42 -12.96
N ALA A 42 -7.17 -26.66 -12.68
CA ALA A 42 -6.91 -26.11 -11.35
C ALA A 42 -8.12 -25.30 -10.85
N PRO A 43 -8.49 -25.41 -9.56
CA PRO A 43 -9.57 -24.60 -9.01
C PRO A 43 -9.13 -23.14 -8.96
N GLU A 44 -9.98 -22.26 -9.46
CA GLU A 44 -9.87 -20.82 -9.27
C GLU A 44 -9.93 -20.52 -7.76
N ASP A 45 -8.91 -19.82 -7.30
CA ASP A 45 -8.61 -19.48 -5.90
C ASP A 45 -9.58 -18.42 -5.39
N ASP A 46 -10.50 -18.81 -4.49
CA ASP A 46 -11.47 -17.95 -3.81
C ASP A 46 -10.89 -17.39 -2.49
N GLY A 47 -9.60 -17.09 -2.49
CA GLY A 47 -8.98 -16.24 -1.48
C GLY A 47 -9.64 -14.86 -1.58
N ARG A 48 -10.43 -14.48 -0.57
CA ARG A 48 -11.04 -13.14 -0.47
C ARG A 48 -9.94 -12.07 -0.32
N GLN A 49 -9.29 -11.77 -1.44
CA GLN A 49 -8.81 -10.45 -1.75
C GLN A 49 -10.00 -9.50 -1.58
N ILE A 50 -9.78 -8.36 -0.96
CA ILE A 50 -10.66 -7.21 -1.17
C ILE A 50 -10.55 -6.90 -2.66
N ASP A 51 -11.45 -7.50 -3.42
CA ASP A 51 -11.54 -7.35 -4.85
C ASP A 51 -11.84 -5.88 -5.12
N LYS A 52 -11.37 -5.32 -6.25
CA LYS A 52 -11.81 -3.97 -6.66
C LYS A 52 -13.36 -3.91 -6.73
N LEU A 53 -13.98 -5.08 -6.92
CA LEU A 53 -15.41 -5.31 -6.82
C LEU A 53 -15.99 -5.09 -5.42
N GLU A 54 -15.31 -5.42 -4.32
CA GLU A 54 -15.83 -5.30 -2.95
C GLU A 54 -15.86 -3.86 -2.44
N VAL A 55 -14.81 -3.07 -2.70
CA VAL A 55 -14.85 -1.61 -2.46
C VAL A 55 -15.92 -0.96 -3.34
N GLY A 56 -16.01 -1.39 -4.61
CA GLY A 56 -17.07 -0.97 -5.51
C GLY A 56 -18.48 -1.39 -5.07
N THR A 57 -18.63 -2.42 -4.23
CA THR A 57 -19.91 -2.90 -3.70
C THR A 57 -20.27 -2.19 -2.39
N LEU A 58 -19.27 -1.89 -1.54
CA LEU A 58 -19.42 -1.00 -0.37
C LEU A 58 -19.83 0.43 -0.77
N LEU A 59 -19.25 0.96 -1.85
CA LEU A 59 -19.60 2.27 -2.42
C LEU A 59 -20.98 2.32 -3.10
N LYS A 60 -21.62 1.17 -3.31
CA LYS A 60 -22.94 1.05 -3.96
C LYS A 60 -24.12 0.99 -2.98
N SER A 61 -23.90 1.07 -1.66
CA SER A 61 -25.03 1.25 -0.73
C SER A 61 -25.58 2.69 -0.85
N PRO A 62 -26.86 2.91 -1.25
CA PRO A 62 -27.24 4.09 -2.04
C PRO A 62 -27.83 5.26 -1.23
N ALA A 63 -27.80 5.23 0.10
CA ALA A 63 -28.65 6.13 0.91
C ALA A 63 -28.06 7.52 1.17
N ASP A 64 -26.73 7.69 1.19
CA ASP A 64 -26.10 8.97 1.53
C ASP A 64 -25.72 9.76 0.24
N PRO A 65 -26.29 10.97 0.01
CA PRO A 65 -26.00 11.80 -1.16
C PRO A 65 -24.51 12.10 -1.37
N ILE A 66 -23.73 12.19 -0.29
CA ILE A 66 -22.28 12.45 -0.36
C ILE A 66 -21.58 11.23 -0.94
N LEU A 67 -21.88 10.04 -0.41
CA LEU A 67 -21.30 8.77 -0.86
C LEU A 67 -21.69 8.44 -2.30
N ARG A 68 -22.95 8.74 -2.69
CA ARG A 68 -23.44 8.57 -4.06
C ARG A 68 -22.72 9.50 -5.05
N GLN A 69 -22.64 10.80 -4.74
CA GLN A 69 -22.00 11.74 -5.64
C GLN A 69 -20.49 11.52 -5.68
N TYR A 70 -19.86 11.45 -4.52
CA TYR A 70 -18.42 11.33 -4.42
C TYR A 70 -17.88 9.94 -4.78
N GLY A 71 -18.56 8.86 -4.39
CA GLY A 71 -18.17 7.49 -4.75
C GLY A 71 -18.15 7.27 -6.25
N ILE A 72 -19.18 7.73 -6.97
CA ILE A 72 -19.23 7.67 -8.44
C ILE A 72 -18.07 8.50 -9.03
N LYS A 73 -17.87 9.73 -8.57
CA LYS A 73 -16.83 10.62 -9.11
C LYS A 73 -15.41 10.17 -8.79
N SER A 74 -15.18 9.59 -7.63
CA SER A 74 -13.90 9.01 -7.25
C SER A 74 -13.59 7.77 -8.08
N VAL A 75 -14.58 6.92 -8.34
CA VAL A 75 -14.40 5.75 -9.21
C VAL A 75 -14.13 6.18 -10.66
N GLU A 76 -14.80 7.21 -11.17
CA GLU A 76 -14.50 7.81 -12.48
C GLU A 76 -13.06 8.36 -12.51
N TYR A 77 -12.64 9.08 -11.46
CA TYR A 77 -11.29 9.61 -11.30
C TYR A 77 -10.23 8.51 -11.28
N ILE A 78 -10.43 7.47 -10.46
CA ILE A 78 -9.55 6.30 -10.37
C ILE A 78 -9.46 5.62 -11.75
N SER A 79 -10.60 5.42 -12.42
CA SER A 79 -10.66 4.81 -13.76
C SER A 79 -9.89 5.62 -14.80
N TYR A 80 -9.96 6.96 -14.76
CA TYR A 80 -9.16 7.84 -15.62
C TYR A 80 -7.66 7.64 -15.42
N TYR A 81 -7.18 7.59 -14.17
CA TYR A 81 -5.77 7.33 -13.89
C TYR A 81 -5.35 5.91 -14.30
N GLU A 82 -6.19 4.91 -14.08
CA GLU A 82 -5.91 3.52 -14.46
C GLU A 82 -5.77 3.35 -15.98
N GLN A 83 -6.65 3.98 -16.78
CA GLN A 83 -6.60 3.97 -18.24
C GLN A 83 -5.35 4.66 -18.78
N ARG A 84 -4.91 5.75 -18.14
CA ARG A 84 -3.75 6.54 -18.53
C ARG A 84 -2.41 5.82 -18.30
N CYS A 85 -2.29 5.06 -17.21
CA CYS A 85 -1.06 4.31 -16.92
C CYS A 85 -0.81 3.16 -17.92
N TYR A 86 -1.77 2.83 -18.79
CA TYR A 86 -1.55 1.90 -19.91
C TYR A 86 -0.95 2.58 -21.16
N SER A 87 -0.95 3.91 -21.27
CA SER A 87 -0.86 4.57 -22.59
C SER A 87 0.40 5.39 -22.88
N VAL A 88 1.33 5.65 -21.95
CA VAL A 88 2.39 6.64 -22.21
C VAL A 88 3.75 6.30 -21.57
N GLU A 89 4.79 6.19 -22.41
CA GLU A 89 6.21 6.33 -22.04
C GLU A 89 6.49 7.77 -21.54
N PRO A 90 7.20 7.97 -20.43
CA PRO A 90 7.35 9.30 -19.85
C PRO A 90 8.22 10.21 -20.75
N SER A 91 7.60 11.27 -21.31
CA SER A 91 8.32 12.42 -21.88
C SER A 91 7.69 13.73 -21.39
N ASP A 92 8.49 14.79 -21.26
CA ASP A 92 8.03 16.11 -20.79
C ASP A 92 6.87 16.68 -21.63
N THR A 93 6.81 16.31 -22.91
CA THR A 93 5.72 16.64 -23.83
C THR A 93 4.38 16.05 -23.39
N ALA A 94 4.38 14.83 -22.85
CA ALA A 94 3.18 14.19 -22.35
C ALA A 94 2.60 14.96 -21.16
N THR A 95 3.42 15.36 -20.18
CA THR A 95 2.98 16.13 -19.01
C THR A 95 2.31 17.46 -19.36
N SER A 96 2.77 18.12 -20.43
CA SER A 96 2.19 19.39 -20.92
C SER A 96 0.85 19.25 -21.66
N LEU A 97 0.66 18.16 -22.42
CA LEU A 97 -0.60 17.80 -23.08
C LEU A 97 -1.66 17.33 -22.06
N GLN A 98 -1.20 16.72 -20.98
CA GLN A 98 -2.02 16.17 -19.90
C GLN A 98 -2.76 17.23 -19.06
N LEU A 99 -2.12 18.37 -18.77
CA LEU A 99 -2.76 19.51 -18.11
C LEU A 99 -3.88 20.15 -18.95
N ARG A 100 -3.95 19.81 -20.24
CA ARG A 100 -4.93 20.31 -21.20
C ARG A 100 -6.03 19.29 -21.53
N SER A 101 -6.00 18.09 -20.93
CA SER A 101 -7.05 17.09 -21.14
C SER A 101 -8.33 17.50 -20.41
N ARG A 102 -9.47 17.33 -21.08
CA ARG A 102 -10.80 17.52 -20.49
C ARG A 102 -11.02 16.61 -19.29
N ASP A 103 -10.53 15.38 -19.38
CA ASP A 103 -10.66 14.39 -18.31
C ASP A 103 -9.91 14.83 -17.05
N PHE A 104 -8.75 15.49 -17.19
CA PHE A 104 -8.00 16.05 -16.06
C PHE A 104 -8.75 17.22 -15.41
N ALA A 105 -9.39 18.08 -16.21
CA ALA A 105 -10.22 19.16 -15.71
C ALA A 105 -11.46 18.62 -14.97
N ASP A 106 -12.12 17.59 -15.50
CA ASP A 106 -13.26 16.92 -14.84
C ASP A 106 -12.81 16.27 -13.52
N ALA A 107 -11.65 15.63 -13.51
CA ALA A 107 -11.01 15.06 -12.33
C ALA A 107 -10.80 16.09 -11.21
N LEU A 108 -10.23 17.25 -11.56
CA LEU A 108 -10.01 18.36 -10.61
C LEU A 108 -11.34 18.95 -10.10
N MET A 109 -12.34 19.08 -10.98
CA MET A 109 -13.68 19.53 -10.60
C MET A 109 -14.32 18.57 -9.59
N HIS A 110 -14.19 17.25 -9.79
CA HIS A 110 -14.70 16.26 -8.85
C HIS A 110 -13.98 16.32 -7.49
N LYS A 111 -12.66 16.47 -7.49
CA LYS A 111 -11.88 16.66 -6.25
C LYS A 111 -12.33 17.92 -5.49
N GLN A 112 -12.55 19.04 -6.20
CA GLN A 112 -13.06 20.27 -5.60
C GLN A 112 -14.45 20.08 -4.99
N GLN A 113 -15.36 19.44 -5.72
CA GLN A 113 -16.72 19.16 -5.24
C GLN A 113 -16.69 18.25 -4.01
N ALA A 114 -15.87 17.20 -4.02
CA ALA A 114 -15.68 16.29 -2.89
C ALA A 114 -15.29 17.02 -1.60
N ILE A 115 -14.25 17.86 -1.67
CA ILE A 115 -13.75 18.64 -0.53
C ILE A 115 -14.84 19.62 -0.05
N THR A 116 -15.58 20.22 -0.99
CA THR A 116 -16.69 21.14 -0.67
C THR A 116 -17.83 20.42 0.06
N HIS A 117 -18.27 19.27 -0.44
CA HIS A 117 -19.32 18.47 0.18
C HIS A 117 -18.88 17.92 1.53
N MET A 118 -17.63 17.46 1.65
CA MET A 118 -17.07 17.01 2.91
C MET A 118 -17.06 18.14 3.95
N ARG A 119 -16.66 19.37 3.55
CA ARG A 119 -16.69 20.54 4.43
C ARG A 119 -18.11 20.86 4.91
N LEU A 120 -19.12 20.74 4.05
CA LEU A 120 -20.52 20.94 4.43
C LEU A 120 -20.99 19.82 5.38
N ALA A 121 -20.66 18.57 5.09
CA ALA A 121 -21.04 17.42 5.91
C ALA A 121 -20.46 17.50 7.33
N LEU A 122 -19.25 18.03 7.48
CA LEU A 122 -18.60 18.27 8.76
C LEU A 122 -19.28 19.36 9.62
N THR A 123 -20.21 20.14 9.06
CA THR A 123 -21.01 21.10 9.85
C THR A 123 -22.19 20.46 10.59
N GLY A 124 -22.51 19.19 10.28
CA GLY A 124 -23.54 18.41 10.96
C GLY A 124 -23.08 17.83 12.31
N SER A 125 -24.03 17.35 13.11
CA SER A 125 -23.81 16.98 14.52
C SER A 125 -23.08 15.65 14.75
N THR A 126 -23.00 14.78 13.75
CA THR A 126 -22.25 13.50 13.82
C THR A 126 -21.64 13.13 12.46
N PRO A 127 -20.39 12.65 12.40
CA PRO A 127 -19.80 12.24 11.13
C PRO A 127 -20.38 10.90 10.65
N SER A 128 -21.16 10.96 9.56
CA SER A 128 -21.70 9.76 8.90
C SER A 128 -20.59 8.88 8.32
N ASP A 129 -20.88 7.60 8.05
CA ASP A 129 -19.95 6.70 7.35
C ASP A 129 -19.51 7.28 5.99
N ALA A 130 -20.38 8.05 5.33
CA ALA A 130 -20.05 8.71 4.08
C ALA A 130 -18.91 9.71 4.20
N VAL A 131 -18.82 10.46 5.30
CA VAL A 131 -17.71 11.41 5.52
C VAL A 131 -16.39 10.65 5.69
N ILE A 132 -16.43 9.52 6.38
CA ILE A 132 -15.26 8.66 6.59
C ILE A 132 -14.80 8.03 5.27
N VAL A 133 -15.71 7.38 4.54
CA VAL A 133 -15.43 6.84 3.20
C VAL A 133 -14.87 7.92 2.29
N SER A 134 -15.42 9.13 2.36
CA SER A 134 -14.94 10.25 1.57
C SER A 134 -13.51 10.63 1.90
N THR A 135 -13.15 10.63 3.18
CA THR A 135 -11.79 10.92 3.65
C THR A 135 -10.79 9.86 3.18
N LEU A 136 -11.17 8.58 3.25
CA LEU A 136 -10.32 7.46 2.79
C LEU A 136 -10.01 7.57 1.29
N LEU A 137 -11.03 7.78 0.47
CA LEU A 137 -10.88 7.95 -0.97
C LEU A 137 -10.06 9.19 -1.33
N LEU A 138 -10.11 10.28 -0.54
CA LEU A 138 -9.21 11.42 -0.75
C LEU A 138 -7.74 11.01 -0.56
N ILE A 139 -7.42 10.17 0.42
CA ILE A 139 -6.06 9.63 0.57
C ILE A 139 -5.68 8.76 -0.64
N TRP A 140 -6.59 7.93 -1.14
CA TRP A 140 -6.35 7.15 -2.35
C TRP A 140 -6.11 8.04 -3.58
N VAL A 141 -6.85 9.14 -3.73
CA VAL A 141 -6.62 10.15 -4.77
C VAL A 141 -5.23 10.78 -4.61
N GLU A 142 -4.79 11.09 -3.39
CA GLU A 142 -3.44 11.61 -3.15
C GLU A 142 -2.36 10.60 -3.58
N LEU A 143 -2.53 9.30 -3.27
CA LEU A 143 -1.61 8.24 -3.70
C LEU A 143 -1.51 8.13 -5.24
N LEU A 144 -2.63 8.35 -5.95
CA LEU A 144 -2.66 8.37 -7.42
C LEU A 144 -1.97 9.59 -8.02
N GLU A 145 -2.11 10.76 -7.41
CA GLU A 145 -1.54 12.01 -7.91
C GLU A 145 -0.04 12.13 -7.66
N SER A 146 0.40 11.95 -6.40
CA SER A 146 1.82 12.08 -6.04
C SER A 146 2.18 11.52 -4.66
N GLY A 147 1.23 11.50 -3.72
CA GLY A 147 1.46 11.12 -2.32
C GLY A 147 2.26 12.13 -1.50
N TYR A 148 2.47 13.36 -1.98
CA TYR A 148 3.28 14.36 -1.30
C TYR A 148 2.46 15.28 -0.38
N ARG A 149 2.87 15.37 0.90
CA ARG A 149 2.48 16.39 1.92
C ARG A 149 1.00 16.54 2.27
N SER A 150 0.07 16.50 1.32
CA SER A 150 -1.38 16.73 1.49
C SER A 150 -2.06 15.61 2.27
N TRP A 151 -1.61 14.36 2.09
CA TRP A 151 -2.16 13.17 2.73
C TRP A 151 -2.25 13.29 4.26
N LYS A 152 -1.32 14.01 4.90
CA LYS A 152 -1.30 14.21 6.35
C LYS A 152 -2.51 14.99 6.86
N TYR A 153 -3.05 15.91 6.06
CA TYR A 153 -4.27 16.64 6.42
C TYR A 153 -5.49 15.72 6.38
N HIS A 154 -5.56 14.84 5.37
CA HIS A 154 -6.61 13.82 5.31
C HIS A 154 -6.50 12.83 6.48
N LEU A 155 -5.28 12.41 6.82
CA LEU A 155 -5.04 11.52 7.96
C LEU A 155 -5.35 12.18 9.30
N GLY A 156 -5.01 13.47 9.47
CA GLY A 156 -5.45 14.26 10.63
C GLY A 156 -6.97 14.39 10.71
N GLY A 157 -7.64 14.54 9.55
CA GLY A 157 -9.09 14.46 9.46
C GLY A 157 -9.64 13.11 9.90
N MET A 158 -9.02 12.00 9.47
CA MET A 158 -9.40 10.65 9.91
C MET A 158 -9.28 10.48 11.42
N ARG A 159 -8.18 10.96 12.01
CA ARG A 159 -7.99 10.95 13.47
C ARG A 159 -9.12 11.68 14.18
N ALA A 160 -9.46 12.89 13.73
CA ALA A 160 -10.55 13.68 14.32
C ALA A 160 -11.90 12.96 14.23
N LEU A 161 -12.18 12.30 13.10
CA LEU A 161 -13.39 11.50 12.90
C LEU A 161 -13.45 10.29 13.84
N LEU A 162 -12.33 9.57 14.02
CA LEU A 162 -12.21 8.46 14.97
C LEU A 162 -12.51 8.91 16.39
N VAL A 163 -11.81 9.95 16.87
CA VAL A 163 -11.97 10.49 18.22
C VAL A 163 -13.41 10.97 18.46
N SER A 164 -14.02 11.61 17.46
CA SER A 164 -15.42 12.05 17.54
C SER A 164 -16.39 10.87 17.67
N ARG A 165 -16.15 9.76 16.97
CA ARG A 165 -16.99 8.55 17.05
C ARG A 165 -16.88 7.84 18.38
N THR A 166 -15.66 7.61 18.86
CA THR A 166 -15.43 6.99 20.18
C THR A 166 -16.11 7.80 21.27
N SER A 167 -16.00 9.14 21.20
CA SER A 167 -16.65 10.04 22.15
C SER A 167 -18.18 9.98 22.08
N ALA A 168 -18.76 9.81 20.89
CA ALA A 168 -20.21 9.66 20.71
C ALA A 168 -20.73 8.32 21.21
N ALA A 169 -20.02 7.22 20.93
CA ALA A 169 -20.36 5.88 21.41
C ALA A 169 -20.36 5.81 22.94
N LEU A 170 -19.34 6.38 23.60
CA LEU A 170 -19.27 6.45 25.06
C LEU A 170 -20.45 7.21 25.68
N ARG A 171 -20.93 8.29 25.03
CA ARG A 171 -22.14 9.01 25.50
C ARG A 171 -23.39 8.15 25.35
N SER A 172 -23.53 7.48 24.21
CA SER A 172 -24.68 6.59 23.94
C SER A 172 -24.71 5.39 24.91
N ASP A 173 -23.57 4.81 25.27
CA ASP A 173 -23.49 3.70 26.22
C ASP A 173 -23.86 4.10 27.65
N VAL A 174 -23.50 5.31 28.08
CA VAL A 174 -23.92 5.87 29.38
C VAL A 174 -25.44 6.08 29.42
N GLU A 175 -26.03 6.51 28.31
CA GLU A 175 -27.48 6.69 28.17
C GLU A 175 -28.22 5.34 28.08
N ALA A 176 -27.68 4.37 27.32
CA ALA A 176 -28.26 3.04 27.13
C ALA A 176 -28.15 2.15 28.39
N ARG A 177 -27.11 2.32 29.22
CA ARG A 177 -27.02 1.67 30.53
C ARG A 177 -28.10 2.13 31.53
N GLY A 178 -28.80 3.24 31.25
CA GLY A 178 -30.02 3.65 31.96
C GLY A 178 -31.31 2.99 31.45
N ALA A 179 -31.29 2.42 30.24
CA ALA A 179 -32.45 1.82 29.59
C ALA A 179 -32.03 0.48 28.97
N GLY A 180 -31.93 -0.56 29.81
CA GLY A 180 -31.28 -1.85 29.52
C GLY A 180 -31.51 -2.43 28.13
N SER A 181 -30.67 -2.05 27.17
CA SER A 181 -30.67 -2.58 25.81
C SER A 181 -29.54 -3.59 25.62
N THR A 182 -29.91 -4.72 25.04
CA THR A 182 -29.08 -5.89 24.77
C THR A 182 -27.99 -5.65 23.73
N LEU A 183 -26.83 -6.26 24.00
CA LEU A 183 -25.64 -6.41 23.17
C LEU A 183 -25.97 -6.60 21.68
N HIS A 184 -25.51 -5.68 20.82
CA HIS A 184 -25.63 -5.85 19.37
C HIS A 184 -24.58 -6.86 18.87
N ASP A 185 -25.03 -7.66 17.92
CA ASP A 185 -24.45 -8.86 17.31
C ASP A 185 -22.95 -8.78 16.93
N ALA A 186 -22.17 -9.75 17.39
CA ALA A 186 -20.70 -9.81 17.28
C ALA A 186 -20.19 -10.45 15.97
N THR A 187 -21.00 -10.45 14.91
CA THR A 187 -20.70 -11.22 13.68
C THR A 187 -20.64 -10.38 12.40
N PHE A 188 -20.78 -9.06 12.47
CA PHE A 188 -20.74 -8.20 11.29
C PHE A 188 -19.48 -7.33 11.23
N TRP A 189 -18.94 -7.19 10.02
CA TRP A 189 -17.86 -6.28 9.67
C TRP A 189 -18.26 -4.84 10.04
N ASP A 190 -17.75 -4.31 11.16
CA ASP A 190 -17.96 -2.90 11.47
C ASP A 190 -16.97 -2.06 10.64
N PHE A 191 -17.52 -1.20 9.79
CA PHE A 191 -16.75 -0.23 9.03
C PHE A 191 -15.84 0.63 9.93
N GLY A 192 -16.23 0.83 11.20
CA GLY A 192 -15.38 1.44 12.22
C GLY A 192 -14.07 0.70 12.45
N ALA A 193 -14.12 -0.64 12.57
CA ALA A 193 -12.93 -1.46 12.74
C ALA A 193 -12.00 -1.36 11.51
N TYR A 194 -12.55 -1.48 10.30
CA TYR A 194 -11.75 -1.29 9.09
C TYR A 194 -11.11 0.10 9.05
N PHE A 195 -11.84 1.15 9.42
CA PHE A 195 -11.33 2.52 9.43
C PHE A 195 -10.16 2.71 10.41
N GLU A 196 -10.23 2.11 11.60
CA GLU A 196 -9.11 2.08 12.56
C GLU A 196 -7.87 1.39 11.96
N GLU A 197 -8.05 0.24 11.30
CA GLU A 197 -6.97 -0.53 10.67
C GLU A 197 -6.27 0.29 9.59
N ILE A 198 -7.04 0.95 8.71
CA ILE A 198 -6.49 1.83 7.68
C ILE A 198 -5.73 2.99 8.33
N TYR A 199 -6.35 3.68 9.30
CA TYR A 199 -5.74 4.82 9.97
C TYR A 199 -4.40 4.44 10.62
N VAL A 200 -4.37 3.37 11.42
CA VAL A 200 -3.16 2.92 12.09
C VAL A 200 -2.09 2.54 11.07
N SER A 201 -2.43 1.80 10.02
CA SER A 201 -1.47 1.43 8.97
C SER A 201 -0.87 2.65 8.28
N LEU A 202 -1.72 3.56 7.79
CA LEU A 202 -1.28 4.79 7.12
C LEU A 202 -0.44 5.68 8.05
N GLN A 203 -0.80 5.77 9.34
CA GLN A 203 -0.08 6.59 10.30
C GLN A 203 1.28 5.99 10.66
N THR A 204 1.35 4.68 10.84
CA THR A 204 2.57 3.95 11.23
C THR A 204 3.62 3.99 10.13
N PHE A 205 3.26 3.63 8.91
CA PHE A 205 4.21 3.56 7.78
C PHE A 205 4.36 4.92 7.09
N GLY A 206 3.26 5.64 6.88
CA GLY A 206 3.27 6.90 6.16
C GLY A 206 4.06 8.01 6.85
N SER A 207 4.18 7.96 8.18
CA SER A 207 4.96 8.94 8.92
C SER A 207 6.46 8.72 8.87
N THR A 208 6.98 7.64 8.26
CA THR A 208 8.43 7.33 8.20
C THR A 208 9.28 8.50 7.70
N LEU A 209 8.79 9.24 6.70
CA LEU A 209 9.50 10.38 6.10
C LEU A 209 9.16 11.74 6.72
N CYS A 210 8.26 11.77 7.71
CA CYS A 210 7.94 13.00 8.45
C CYS A 210 8.92 13.19 9.61
N ARG A 211 9.39 14.42 9.85
CA ARG A 211 10.14 14.77 11.07
C ARG A 211 9.23 14.73 12.30
N ASP A 212 8.04 15.31 12.19
CA ASP A 212 7.07 15.37 13.27
C ASP A 212 6.33 14.04 13.36
N LYS A 213 6.82 13.14 14.23
CA LYS A 213 6.20 11.83 14.38
C LYS A 213 4.89 11.90 15.15
N PRO A 214 3.84 11.24 14.66
CA PRO A 214 2.60 11.06 15.40
C PRO A 214 2.85 10.13 16.59
N ASP A 215 2.07 10.31 17.65
CA ASP A 215 2.02 9.36 18.76
C ASP A 215 0.64 8.71 18.83
N LEU A 216 0.55 7.45 18.37
CA LEU A 216 -0.70 6.71 18.38
C LEU A 216 -1.24 6.48 19.80
N SER A 217 -0.39 6.56 20.83
CA SER A 217 -0.83 6.43 22.23
C SER A 217 -1.71 7.59 22.71
N GLU A 218 -1.74 8.70 21.98
CA GLU A 218 -2.70 9.79 22.22
C GLU A 218 -4.13 9.45 21.77
N THR A 219 -4.29 8.43 20.93
CA THR A 219 -5.60 8.04 20.36
C THR A 219 -6.05 6.66 20.86
N PHE A 220 -5.11 5.74 21.02
CA PHE A 220 -5.39 4.36 21.41
C PHE A 220 -4.57 3.96 22.64
N THR A 221 -5.16 3.15 23.51
CA THR A 221 -4.38 2.46 24.55
C THR A 221 -3.47 1.41 23.90
N ASP A 222 -2.36 1.06 24.56
CA ASP A 222 -1.42 0.06 24.03
C ASP A 222 -2.10 -1.31 23.73
N PRO A 223 -2.93 -1.89 24.61
CA PRO A 223 -3.68 -3.11 24.28
C PRO A 223 -4.68 -2.91 23.12
N GLY A 224 -5.30 -1.73 23.04
CA GLY A 224 -6.25 -1.39 21.97
C GLY A 224 -5.55 -1.29 20.61
N LEU A 225 -4.41 -0.61 20.56
CA LEU A 225 -3.56 -0.50 19.39
C LEU A 225 -3.11 -1.88 18.90
N TYR A 226 -2.60 -2.72 19.80
CA TYR A 226 -2.17 -4.07 19.42
C TYR A 226 -3.34 -4.91 18.87
N THR A 227 -4.54 -4.75 19.42
CA THR A 227 -5.76 -5.41 18.90
C THR A 227 -6.09 -4.98 17.47
N ILE A 228 -5.98 -3.67 17.18
CA ILE A 228 -6.18 -3.13 15.82
C ILE A 228 -5.12 -3.68 14.86
N LEU A 229 -3.85 -3.68 15.27
CA LEU A 229 -2.74 -4.22 14.47
C LEU A 229 -2.92 -5.72 14.17
N ARG A 230 -3.35 -6.52 15.15
CA ARG A 230 -3.64 -7.94 14.98
C ARG A 230 -4.78 -8.21 14.01
N ARG A 231 -5.80 -7.35 13.98
CA ARG A 231 -6.86 -7.43 12.97
C ARG A 231 -6.33 -7.08 11.58
N GLY A 232 -5.53 -6.00 11.49
CA GLY A 232 -4.90 -5.53 10.25
C GLY A 232 -3.91 -6.53 9.65
N GLU A 233 -3.24 -7.36 10.46
CA GLU A 233 -2.32 -8.40 10.00
C GLU A 233 -2.96 -9.40 9.02
N PHE A 234 -4.24 -9.73 9.22
CA PHE A 234 -4.98 -10.69 8.39
C PHE A 234 -5.78 -10.02 7.26
N ARG A 235 -6.14 -8.74 7.42
CA ARG A 235 -7.10 -8.03 6.55
C ARG A 235 -6.46 -6.92 5.72
N GLY A 236 -5.31 -6.42 6.16
CA GLY A 236 -4.60 -5.28 5.59
C GLY A 236 -3.73 -5.66 4.40
N TRP A 237 -3.46 -4.68 3.54
CA TRP A 237 -2.61 -4.85 2.36
C TRP A 237 -1.12 -4.82 2.68
N THR A 238 -0.73 -4.37 3.87
CA THR A 238 0.67 -4.27 4.29
C THR A 238 1.28 -5.67 4.49
N GLY A 239 0.47 -6.67 4.89
CA GLY A 239 0.94 -8.00 5.22
C GLY A 239 1.97 -8.05 6.35
N CYS A 240 2.13 -6.95 7.11
CA CYS A 240 3.11 -6.83 8.17
C CYS A 240 2.61 -7.57 9.43
N PRO A 241 3.44 -8.38 10.10
CA PRO A 241 3.13 -8.93 11.40
C PRO A 241 2.75 -7.83 12.40
N ALA A 242 1.73 -8.06 13.23
CA ALA A 242 1.27 -7.06 14.19
C ALA A 242 2.36 -6.68 15.21
N GLU A 243 3.17 -7.65 15.64
CA GLU A 243 4.29 -7.40 16.56
C GLU A 243 5.34 -6.47 15.91
N LEU A 244 5.68 -6.69 14.64
CA LEU A 244 6.60 -5.82 13.90
C LEU A 244 6.00 -4.42 13.70
N SER A 245 4.73 -4.33 13.32
CA SER A 245 4.03 -3.05 13.22
C SER A 245 3.97 -2.32 14.55
N HIS A 246 3.81 -3.05 15.66
CA HIS A 246 3.78 -2.49 17.00
C HIS A 246 5.14 -1.95 17.43
N ILE A 247 6.22 -2.67 17.10
CA ILE A 247 7.60 -2.19 17.31
C ILE A 247 7.84 -0.90 16.53
N LEU A 248 7.41 -0.83 15.26
CA LEU A 248 7.52 0.39 14.44
C LEU A 248 6.72 1.56 15.05
N CYS A 249 5.51 1.31 15.56
CA CYS A 249 4.76 2.31 16.33
C CYS A 249 5.56 2.82 17.53
N GLY A 250 6.21 1.92 18.27
CA GLY A 250 7.07 2.25 19.40
C GLY A 250 8.23 3.18 19.02
N PHE A 251 8.92 2.89 17.91
CA PHE A 251 9.96 3.78 17.39
C PHE A 251 9.41 5.15 17.02
N ASN A 252 8.26 5.22 16.34
CA ASN A 252 7.61 6.49 16.01
C ASN A 252 7.24 7.29 17.27
N SER A 253 6.72 6.64 18.31
CA SER A 253 6.40 7.29 19.59
C SER A 253 7.64 7.81 20.33
N LEU A 254 8.78 7.13 20.26
CA LEU A 254 10.06 7.63 20.82
C LEU A 254 10.57 8.87 20.10
N LEU A 255 10.32 8.97 18.80
CA LEU A 255 10.73 10.07 17.94
C LEU A 255 9.74 11.25 17.96
N CYS A 256 8.62 11.14 18.70
CA CYS A 256 7.62 12.20 18.82
C CYS A 256 8.20 13.41 19.59
N PRO A 257 8.18 14.63 19.02
CA PRO A 257 8.72 15.83 19.67
C PRO A 257 8.09 16.13 21.04
N ALA A 258 6.80 15.80 21.22
CA ALA A 258 6.09 16.01 22.49
C ALA A 258 6.65 15.16 23.64
N ARG A 259 7.40 14.09 23.33
CA ARG A 259 8.03 13.19 24.31
C ARG A 259 9.53 13.43 24.50
N ALA A 260 10.13 14.32 23.73
CA ALA A 260 11.56 14.63 23.76
C ALA A 260 12.05 15.28 25.08
N GLY A 261 11.14 15.65 25.99
CA GLY A 261 11.44 16.23 27.29
C GLY A 261 11.66 15.24 28.44
N ASN A 262 11.49 13.93 28.22
CA ASN A 262 11.57 12.93 29.30
C ASN A 262 12.98 12.31 29.44
N HIS A 263 13.30 11.89 30.67
CA HIS A 263 14.58 11.32 31.11
C HIS A 263 15.28 10.43 30.07
N GLN A 264 16.52 10.79 29.69
CA GLN A 264 17.35 10.09 28.69
C GLN A 264 17.52 8.58 28.97
N GLU A 265 17.56 8.18 30.24
CA GLU A 265 17.67 6.77 30.65
C GLU A 265 16.43 5.96 30.27
N ASP A 266 15.24 6.57 30.38
CA ASP A 266 13.97 5.95 30.00
C ASP A 266 13.85 5.83 28.47
N PHE A 267 14.39 6.80 27.71
CA PHE A 267 14.49 6.70 26.26
C PHE A 267 15.39 5.52 25.82
N ALA A 268 16.62 5.45 26.35
CA ALA A 268 17.57 4.40 25.99
C ALA A 268 17.04 2.99 26.35
N MET A 269 16.43 2.87 27.52
CA MET A 269 15.80 1.62 27.96
C MET A 269 14.67 1.17 27.02
N ARG A 270 13.77 2.09 26.66
CA ARG A 270 12.66 1.79 25.74
C ARG A 270 13.15 1.43 24.33
N ALA A 271 14.16 2.15 23.81
CA ALA A 271 14.78 1.81 22.53
C ALA A 271 15.40 0.40 22.56
N SER A 272 16.15 0.07 23.61
CA SER A 272 16.75 -1.27 23.78
C SER A 272 15.70 -2.38 23.86
N GLN A 273 14.58 -2.15 24.55
CA GLN A 273 13.46 -3.11 24.60
C GLN A 273 12.83 -3.34 23.22
N LEU A 274 12.67 -2.29 22.42
CA LEU A 274 12.14 -2.42 21.05
C LEU A 274 13.07 -3.23 20.16
N PHE A 275 14.38 -2.98 20.21
CA PHE A 275 15.37 -3.78 19.48
C PHE A 275 15.42 -5.23 19.95
N GLN A 276 15.34 -5.47 21.26
CA GLN A 276 15.29 -6.83 21.80
C GLN A 276 14.05 -7.60 21.30
N ARG A 277 12.87 -6.96 21.32
CA ARG A 277 11.64 -7.56 20.78
C ARG A 277 11.76 -7.86 19.29
N LEU A 278 12.35 -6.94 18.53
CA LEU A 278 12.60 -7.10 17.11
C LEU A 278 13.50 -8.32 16.85
N GLU A 279 14.61 -8.44 17.59
CA GLU A 279 15.54 -9.56 17.49
C GLU A 279 14.85 -10.90 17.80
N GLN A 280 14.05 -10.95 18.86
CA GLN A 280 13.33 -12.15 19.31
C GLN A 280 12.19 -12.59 18.39
N PHE A 281 11.66 -11.69 17.55
CA PHE A 281 10.57 -12.03 16.63
C PHE A 281 10.98 -13.12 15.62
N SER A 282 10.21 -14.21 15.57
CA SER A 282 10.41 -15.33 14.65
C SER A 282 9.52 -15.23 13.42
N CYS A 283 10.12 -14.84 12.28
CA CYS A 283 9.41 -14.74 11.00
C CYS A 283 8.84 -16.10 10.55
N ARG A 284 9.60 -17.18 10.77
CA ARG A 284 9.18 -18.55 10.41
C ARG A 284 7.97 -18.98 11.21
N GLN A 285 7.99 -18.79 12.54
CA GLN A 285 6.88 -19.20 13.39
C GLN A 285 5.60 -18.44 12.99
N TRP A 286 5.72 -17.12 12.85
CA TRP A 286 4.60 -16.27 12.43
C TRP A 286 4.02 -16.69 11.07
N ALA A 287 4.87 -17.03 10.11
CA ALA A 287 4.43 -17.44 8.78
C ALA A 287 3.72 -18.80 8.77
N VAL A 288 4.21 -19.76 9.58
CA VAL A 288 3.62 -21.11 9.69
C VAL A 288 2.27 -21.09 10.41
N ASP A 289 2.05 -20.13 11.30
CA ASP A 289 0.77 -19.96 12.00
C ASP A 289 -0.35 -19.45 11.07
N TYR A 290 -0.06 -19.14 9.80
CA TYR A 290 -1.06 -18.70 8.83
C TYR A 290 -1.93 -19.87 8.33
N PRO A 291 -3.26 -19.70 8.17
CA PRO A 291 -4.17 -20.79 7.79
C PRO A 291 -3.89 -21.45 6.44
N GLU A 292 -3.17 -20.76 5.55
CA GLU A 292 -2.97 -21.16 4.16
C GLU A 292 -1.49 -21.53 3.90
N PRO A 293 -1.14 -22.83 3.84
CA PRO A 293 0.25 -23.28 3.79
C PRO A 293 1.03 -22.81 2.56
N HIS A 294 0.37 -22.57 1.43
CA HIS A 294 1.02 -22.13 0.19
C HIS A 294 1.62 -20.73 0.29
N TYR A 295 1.15 -19.90 1.23
CA TYR A 295 1.69 -18.56 1.45
C TYR A 295 2.85 -18.52 2.46
N VAL A 296 3.15 -19.61 3.17
CA VAL A 296 4.15 -19.62 4.26
C VAL A 296 5.50 -19.06 3.81
N SER A 297 6.01 -19.49 2.65
CA SER A 297 7.32 -19.02 2.13
C SER A 297 7.33 -17.51 1.84
N GLN A 298 6.27 -17.02 1.20
CA GLN A 298 6.11 -15.62 0.80
C GLN A 298 5.96 -14.74 2.05
N ARG A 299 5.15 -15.19 3.01
CA ARG A 299 4.92 -14.51 4.29
C ARG A 299 6.17 -14.48 5.15
N GLU A 300 6.92 -15.57 5.24
CA GLU A 300 8.19 -15.61 5.96
C GLU A 300 9.18 -14.60 5.39
N SER A 301 9.29 -14.57 4.05
CA SER A 301 10.15 -13.62 3.33
C SER A 301 9.70 -12.16 3.57
N LEU A 302 8.39 -11.89 3.53
CA LEU A 302 7.85 -10.57 3.80
C LEU A 302 8.09 -10.12 5.25
N ALA A 303 7.84 -11.00 6.22
CA ALA A 303 8.09 -10.72 7.63
C ALA A 303 9.57 -10.45 7.90
N HIS A 304 10.47 -11.20 7.27
CA HIS A 304 11.91 -10.96 7.37
C HIS A 304 12.32 -9.61 6.75
N ALA A 305 11.78 -9.26 5.57
CA ALA A 305 11.99 -7.95 4.95
C ALA A 305 11.53 -6.81 5.86
N TYR A 306 10.34 -6.92 6.48
CA TYR A 306 9.87 -5.95 7.48
C TYR A 306 10.78 -5.87 8.70
N LYS A 307 11.20 -7.01 9.25
CA LYS A 307 12.09 -7.06 10.43
C LYS A 307 13.39 -6.29 10.16
N CYS A 308 14.06 -6.56 9.04
CA CYS A 308 15.27 -5.86 8.63
C CYS A 308 15.02 -4.37 8.37
N ALA A 309 13.94 -4.02 7.67
CA ALA A 309 13.62 -2.62 7.39
C ALA A 309 13.30 -1.82 8.66
N ILE A 310 12.60 -2.41 9.64
CA ILE A 310 12.33 -1.79 10.95
C ILE A 310 13.63 -1.60 11.72
N GLU A 311 14.58 -2.55 11.66
CA GLU A 311 15.89 -2.39 12.28
C GLU A 311 16.65 -1.20 11.67
N ILE A 312 16.73 -1.15 10.34
CA ILE A 312 17.37 -0.04 9.60
C ILE A 312 16.74 1.29 10.00
N TYR A 313 15.42 1.37 9.95
CA TYR A 313 14.69 2.58 10.31
C TYR A 313 14.94 2.99 11.76
N GLY A 314 14.82 2.07 12.72
CA GLY A 314 15.03 2.34 14.14
C GLY A 314 16.43 2.91 14.42
N ARG A 315 17.47 2.26 13.89
CA ARG A 315 18.86 2.70 14.09
C ARG A 315 19.14 4.07 13.47
N ARG A 316 18.64 4.32 12.25
CA ARG A 316 18.86 5.60 11.55
C ARG A 316 18.03 6.73 12.14
N ALA A 317 16.77 6.47 12.50
CA ALA A 317 15.86 7.49 12.99
C ALA A 317 16.17 7.92 14.43
N LEU A 318 16.59 7.00 15.31
CA LEU A 318 17.02 7.32 16.67
C LEU A 318 18.42 7.96 16.73
N ALA A 319 19.02 8.26 15.57
CA ALA A 319 20.37 8.80 15.44
C ALA A 319 21.42 7.96 16.19
N GLU A 320 21.26 6.64 16.22
CA GLU A 320 22.37 5.76 16.60
C GLU A 320 23.51 6.00 15.62
N GLN A 321 24.73 6.04 16.16
CA GLN A 321 25.93 6.56 15.50
C GLN A 321 25.96 6.26 13.99
N HIS A 322 26.24 7.27 13.16
CA HIS A 322 26.50 7.12 11.72
C HIS A 322 27.52 6.01 11.38
N SER A 323 28.26 5.51 12.38
CA SER A 323 29.20 4.39 12.32
C SER A 323 28.56 3.00 12.25
N THR A 324 27.29 2.80 12.63
CA THR A 324 26.68 1.47 12.55
C THR A 324 26.52 1.04 11.09
N GLU A 325 27.23 -0.04 10.74
CA GLU A 325 27.26 -0.63 9.41
C GLU A 325 26.02 -1.53 9.24
N LEU A 326 25.12 -1.15 8.32
CA LEU A 326 23.83 -1.82 8.09
C LEU A 326 23.71 -2.39 6.69
N SER A 327 24.80 -2.46 5.92
CA SER A 327 24.75 -2.94 4.53
C SER A 327 24.32 -4.41 4.49
N HIS A 328 24.77 -5.22 5.46
CA HIS A 328 24.34 -6.62 5.58
C HIS A 328 22.83 -6.76 5.90
N VAL A 329 22.28 -5.87 6.72
CA VAL A 329 20.84 -5.85 7.05
C VAL A 329 20.01 -5.42 5.83
N ALA A 330 20.48 -4.40 5.10
CA ALA A 330 19.85 -3.95 3.86
C ALA A 330 19.88 -5.07 2.80
N HIS A 331 21.02 -5.73 2.61
CA HIS A 331 21.16 -6.85 1.68
C HIS A 331 20.21 -8.00 2.06
N ALA A 332 20.14 -8.38 3.34
CA ALA A 332 19.23 -9.42 3.81
C ALA A 332 17.74 -9.08 3.57
N ALA A 333 17.36 -7.81 3.75
CA ALA A 333 16.03 -7.33 3.40
C ALA A 333 15.75 -7.48 1.91
N VAL A 334 16.69 -7.05 1.06
CA VAL A 334 16.57 -7.13 -0.40
C VAL A 334 16.44 -8.58 -0.89
N GLU A 335 17.28 -9.49 -0.41
CA GLU A 335 17.19 -10.90 -0.77
C GLU A 335 15.83 -11.50 -0.38
N SER A 336 15.32 -11.14 0.80
CA SER A 336 13.98 -11.57 1.24
C SER A 336 12.88 -11.03 0.33
N LEU A 337 12.97 -9.75 -0.07
CA LEU A 337 12.01 -9.15 -0.99
C LEU A 337 12.03 -9.83 -2.37
N ARG A 338 13.19 -10.28 -2.85
CA ARG A 338 13.34 -11.00 -4.12
C ARG A 338 12.70 -12.38 -4.13
N CYS A 339 12.54 -13.00 -2.96
CA CYS A 339 11.81 -14.25 -2.82
C CYS A 339 10.30 -14.09 -2.99
N ILE A 340 9.79 -12.86 -3.00
CA ILE A 340 8.36 -12.59 -3.09
C ILE A 340 7.94 -12.41 -4.55
N SER A 341 7.04 -13.27 -5.02
CA SER A 341 6.55 -13.20 -6.41
C SER A 341 5.70 -11.94 -6.62
N PRO A 342 5.89 -11.19 -7.72
CA PRO A 342 5.00 -10.08 -8.10
C PRO A 342 3.53 -10.48 -8.32
N ARG A 343 3.25 -11.78 -8.45
CA ARG A 343 1.89 -12.34 -8.57
C ARG A 343 1.26 -12.71 -7.23
N ASP A 344 2.05 -12.73 -6.15
CA ASP A 344 1.56 -13.05 -4.82
C ASP A 344 0.69 -11.92 -4.26
N CYS A 345 -0.34 -12.26 -3.49
CA CYS A 345 -1.23 -11.28 -2.88
C CYS A 345 -0.50 -10.37 -1.87
N HIS A 346 0.59 -10.86 -1.25
CA HIS A 346 1.38 -10.11 -0.27
C HIS A 346 2.40 -9.16 -0.91
N PHE A 347 2.60 -9.19 -2.22
CA PHE A 347 3.61 -8.37 -2.90
C PHE A 347 3.41 -6.86 -2.68
N LYS A 348 2.17 -6.41 -2.50
CA LYS A 348 1.86 -4.99 -2.18
C LYS A 348 2.50 -4.54 -0.86
N GLY A 349 2.65 -5.46 0.09
CA GLY A 349 3.32 -5.23 1.36
C GLY A 349 4.83 -4.96 1.24
N CYS A 350 5.42 -5.16 0.06
CA CYS A 350 6.84 -4.92 -0.15
C CYS A 350 7.20 -3.42 -0.22
N GLN A 351 6.23 -2.50 -0.38
CA GLN A 351 6.53 -1.10 -0.73
C GLN A 351 7.43 -0.42 0.30
N TRP A 352 6.98 -0.42 1.55
CA TRP A 352 7.70 0.21 2.65
C TRP A 352 9.05 -0.46 2.93
N PRO A 353 9.16 -1.80 3.11
CA PRO A 353 10.45 -2.43 3.36
C PRO A 353 11.43 -2.28 2.18
N ALA A 354 10.95 -2.33 0.93
CA ALA A 354 11.79 -2.10 -0.24
C ALA A 354 12.37 -0.68 -0.25
N PHE A 355 11.56 0.33 0.06
CA PHE A 355 12.05 1.71 0.15
C PHE A 355 13.12 1.86 1.24
N VAL A 356 12.86 1.37 2.46
CA VAL A 356 13.80 1.53 3.58
C VAL A 356 15.11 0.78 3.32
N ALA A 357 15.04 -0.48 2.85
CA ALA A 357 16.21 -1.26 2.49
C ALA A 357 16.99 -0.60 1.33
N GLY A 358 16.29 -0.12 0.31
CA GLY A 358 16.90 0.60 -0.82
C GLY A 358 17.58 1.90 -0.42
N ALA A 359 17.00 2.64 0.54
CA ALA A 359 17.57 3.89 1.03
C ALA A 359 18.90 3.65 1.78
N GLU A 360 19.03 2.52 2.47
CA GLU A 360 20.27 2.11 3.14
C GLU A 360 21.25 1.37 2.21
N ALA A 361 20.77 0.81 1.10
CA ALA A 361 21.58 0.00 0.19
C ALA A 361 22.79 0.77 -0.39
N ARG A 362 23.97 0.17 -0.24
CA ARG A 362 25.24 0.67 -0.78
C ARG A 362 25.69 -0.10 -2.02
N ASP A 363 25.35 -1.38 -2.11
CA ASP A 363 25.69 -2.22 -3.26
C ASP A 363 24.82 -1.85 -4.48
N PRO A 364 25.41 -1.61 -5.66
CA PRO A 364 24.66 -1.34 -6.88
C PRO A 364 23.64 -2.43 -7.24
N SER A 365 23.93 -3.70 -6.96
CA SER A 365 23.03 -4.82 -7.22
C SER A 365 21.77 -4.78 -6.35
N ASP A 366 21.92 -4.44 -5.07
CA ASP A 366 20.79 -4.24 -4.16
C ASP A 366 19.92 -3.05 -4.59
N ARG A 367 20.56 -1.93 -4.95
CA ARG A 367 19.87 -0.74 -5.47
C ARG A 367 19.04 -1.06 -6.71
N MET A 368 19.61 -1.83 -7.65
CA MET A 368 18.92 -2.27 -8.85
C MET A 368 17.79 -3.24 -8.56
N ALA A 369 17.97 -4.18 -7.62
CA ALA A 369 16.92 -5.11 -7.21
C ALA A 369 15.72 -4.36 -6.59
N VAL A 370 15.97 -3.41 -5.69
CA VAL A 370 14.91 -2.57 -5.10
C VAL A 370 14.19 -1.75 -6.16
N LYS A 371 14.94 -1.12 -7.08
CA LYS A 371 14.34 -0.36 -8.19
C LYS A 371 13.41 -1.26 -9.02
N GLN A 372 13.84 -2.49 -9.31
CA GLN A 372 13.03 -3.44 -10.07
C GLN A 372 11.75 -3.84 -9.31
N ILE A 373 11.85 -4.11 -8.00
CA ILE A 373 10.69 -4.42 -7.14
C ILE A 373 9.67 -3.26 -7.16
N LEU A 374 10.13 -2.02 -7.00
CA LEU A 374 9.26 -0.85 -7.02
C LEU A 374 8.67 -0.60 -8.42
N LEU A 375 9.41 -0.86 -9.50
CA LEU A 375 8.86 -0.79 -10.86
C LEU A 375 7.78 -1.83 -11.10
N ASP A 376 7.98 -3.07 -10.64
CA ASP A 376 6.95 -4.12 -10.75
C ASP A 376 5.73 -3.82 -9.89
N MET A 377 5.94 -3.23 -8.71
CA MET A 377 4.87 -2.70 -7.89
C MET A 377 4.12 -1.57 -8.60
N HIS A 378 4.82 -0.62 -9.22
CA HIS A 378 4.18 0.45 -9.99
C HIS A 378 3.36 -0.11 -11.15
N LYS A 379 3.79 -1.18 -11.84
CA LYS A 379 2.96 -1.85 -12.88
C LYS A 379 1.68 -2.45 -12.29
N LEU A 380 1.73 -2.96 -11.06
CA LEU A 380 0.62 -3.58 -10.35
C LEU A 380 -0.39 -2.54 -9.82
N VAL A 381 0.06 -1.56 -9.04
CA VAL A 381 -0.83 -0.60 -8.34
C VAL A 381 -1.02 0.71 -9.08
N ARG A 382 -0.08 1.09 -9.96
CA ARG A 382 -0.13 2.28 -10.83
C ARG A 382 -0.30 3.61 -10.13
N THR A 383 0.13 3.67 -8.88
CA THR A 383 0.13 4.88 -8.10
C THR A 383 1.43 5.64 -8.33
N ARG A 384 1.34 6.97 -8.44
CA ARG A 384 2.51 7.84 -8.64
C ARG A 384 3.39 7.90 -7.40
N ASN A 385 2.89 7.61 -6.20
CA ASN A 385 3.73 7.56 -5.00
C ASN A 385 4.88 6.54 -5.13
N VAL A 386 4.67 5.42 -5.83
CA VAL A 386 5.74 4.42 -6.07
C VAL A 386 6.80 4.95 -7.03
N GLU A 387 6.39 5.67 -8.07
CA GLU A 387 7.30 6.37 -8.98
C GLU A 387 8.13 7.43 -8.24
N GLN A 388 7.49 8.24 -7.40
CA GLN A 388 8.16 9.23 -6.56
C GLN A 388 9.13 8.58 -5.56
N ALA A 389 8.78 7.41 -5.02
CA ALA A 389 9.66 6.64 -4.14
C ALA A 389 10.97 6.26 -4.86
N ILE A 390 10.88 5.80 -6.12
CA ILE A 390 12.06 5.47 -6.95
C ILE A 390 12.93 6.71 -7.16
N HIS A 391 12.35 7.84 -7.55
CA HIS A 391 13.10 9.08 -7.76
C HIS A 391 13.77 9.59 -6.49
N MET A 392 13.12 9.43 -5.33
CA MET A 392 13.70 9.76 -4.04
C MET A 392 14.90 8.87 -3.72
N LEU A 393 14.81 7.55 -3.96
CA LEU A 393 15.93 6.63 -3.79
C LEU A 393 17.12 7.00 -4.68
N GLU A 394 16.90 7.33 -5.95
CA GLU A 394 17.97 7.77 -6.85
C GLU A 394 18.68 9.05 -6.37
N ARG A 395 17.96 9.93 -5.66
CA ARG A 395 18.55 11.11 -5.02
C ARG A 395 19.33 10.74 -3.76
N VAL A 396 18.78 9.86 -2.92
CA VAL A 396 19.47 9.31 -1.74
C VAL A 396 20.80 8.65 -2.15
N TRP A 397 20.80 7.84 -3.20
CA TRP A 397 22.00 7.18 -3.70
C TRP A 397 23.07 8.16 -4.17
N ARG A 398 22.69 9.19 -4.93
CA ARG A 398 23.61 10.26 -5.33
C ARG A 398 24.16 11.05 -4.14
N GLN A 399 23.35 11.25 -3.09
CA GLN A 399 23.80 11.91 -1.87
C GLN A 399 24.83 11.08 -1.10
N SER A 400 24.64 9.76 -1.07
CA SER A 400 25.55 8.83 -0.38
C SER A 400 26.96 8.78 -0.96
N GLU A 401 27.14 9.24 -2.21
CA GLU A 401 28.42 9.28 -2.93
C GLU A 401 29.22 10.57 -2.65
N LEU A 402 28.65 11.52 -1.89
CA LEU A 402 29.32 12.77 -1.54
C LEU A 402 30.37 12.56 -0.42
N PRO A 403 31.40 13.42 -0.30
CA PRO A 403 32.49 13.26 0.69
C PRO A 403 32.06 13.22 2.16
N ASN A 404 30.91 13.83 2.49
CA ASN A 404 30.30 13.81 3.83
C ASN A 404 28.82 13.42 3.67
N PRO A 405 28.52 12.13 3.47
CA PRO A 405 27.15 11.70 3.24
C PRO A 405 26.34 11.84 4.53
N LYS A 406 25.08 12.27 4.38
CA LYS A 406 24.12 12.23 5.49
C LYS A 406 23.55 10.82 5.54
N THR A 407 22.98 10.42 6.66
CA THR A 407 22.09 9.25 6.60
C THR A 407 20.95 9.55 5.64
N TRP A 408 20.39 8.52 5.00
CA TRP A 408 19.29 8.72 4.04
C TRP A 408 18.11 9.43 4.69
N ILE A 409 17.84 9.15 5.97
CA ILE A 409 16.71 9.72 6.70
C ILE A 409 16.93 11.20 7.01
N GLU A 410 18.14 11.60 7.43
CA GLU A 410 18.51 13.01 7.61
C GLU A 410 18.39 13.77 6.30
N TYR A 411 18.87 13.20 5.19
CA TYR A 411 18.74 13.80 3.87
C TYR A 411 17.28 14.03 3.50
N VAL A 412 16.43 13.01 3.59
CA VAL A 412 14.99 13.14 3.24
C VAL A 412 14.29 14.15 4.16
N TYR A 413 14.65 14.18 5.44
CA TYR A 413 14.12 15.17 6.37
C TYR A 413 14.55 16.61 6.05
N ASP A 414 15.71 16.81 5.44
CA ASP A 414 16.19 18.12 4.99
C ASP A 414 15.53 18.58 3.68
N THR A 415 15.12 17.65 2.79
CA THR A 415 14.37 18.03 1.59
C THR A 415 12.96 18.50 1.93
N GLY A 416 12.42 18.07 3.07
CA GLY A 416 11.04 18.35 3.48
C GLY A 416 10.00 17.66 2.59
N GLU A 417 10.40 16.62 1.85
CA GLU A 417 9.52 15.80 1.03
C GLU A 417 8.89 14.70 1.88
N GLU A 418 7.61 14.84 2.18
CA GLU A 418 6.84 13.89 3.00
C GLU A 418 5.99 13.00 2.08
N LEU A 419 6.62 11.96 1.54
CA LEU A 419 5.97 10.99 0.67
C LEU A 419 5.25 9.89 1.49
N LEU A 420 4.01 9.58 1.14
CA LEU A 420 3.24 8.49 1.74
C LEU A 420 3.71 7.12 1.22
N LEU A 421 4.41 6.37 2.09
CA LEU A 421 4.88 5.01 1.86
C LEU A 421 4.17 4.04 2.81
N VAL A 422 3.33 3.15 2.29
CA VAL A 422 2.52 2.22 3.10
C VAL A 422 2.34 0.90 2.38
#